data_AF-A0A6P1Y392-F1
#
_entry.id   AF-A0A6P1Y392-F1
#
_cell.length_a   1.000
_cell.length_b   1.000
_cell.length_c   1.000
_cell.angle_alpha   90.00
_cell.angle_beta   90.00
_cell.angle_gamma   90.00
#
_symmetry.space_group_name_H-M   'P 1'
#
loop_
_entity.id
_entity.type
_entity.pdbx_description
1 polymer ?
#
loop_
_entity_poly.entity_id
_entity_poly.type
_entity_poly.pdbx_seq_one_letter_code
_entity_poly.pdbx_strand_id
1 'polypeptide(L)'
;MRIIDKNKDYYDYLAHQVDSDDGVTFDRRGSIPLRHEDFFNILSKHVKEHNYHQHLYWFSPKEYSEYNKLFAIRAGVALFLIGLKLEIDETDFRNCILKSYTMELIKTFEDFDYRGKVLDIVSIECERHHMHALTKKKLKNIKLSELTIRNFGLQDDFYILKNIGIPAMIPPEQIYYSMGTYLFSLKNDRNCESTGLTDCEKIVNHGFNKKTSFRNM
;
A
#
# COMPACT_ATOMS: atom_id res chain seq x y z
N MET A 1 8.08 15.02 -2.18
CA MET A 1 6.94 14.59 -3.00
C MET A 1 5.69 15.30 -2.52
N ARG A 2 5.06 16.09 -3.39
CA ARG A 2 3.73 16.67 -3.12
C ARG A 2 2.65 15.60 -3.26
N ILE A 3 1.66 15.62 -2.36
CA ILE A 3 0.45 14.78 -2.46
C ILE A 3 -0.75 15.71 -2.66
N ILE A 4 -1.54 15.48 -3.69
CA ILE A 4 -2.73 16.29 -4.02
C ILE A 4 -3.99 15.50 -3.67
N ASP A 5 -4.71 16.00 -2.66
CA ASP A 5 -6.02 15.50 -2.25
C ASP A 5 -6.72 16.48 -1.30
N LYS A 6 -8.05 16.42 -1.23
CA LYS A 6 -8.86 17.05 -0.19
C LYS A 6 -8.78 16.28 1.13
N ASN A 7 -8.68 14.95 1.07
CA ASN A 7 -8.62 14.11 2.26
C ASN A 7 -7.16 13.99 2.71
N LYS A 8 -6.93 14.01 4.02
CA LYS A 8 -5.60 13.77 4.60
C LYS A 8 -5.46 12.35 5.15
N ASP A 9 -4.30 11.74 4.92
CA ASP A 9 -3.88 10.46 5.47
C ASP A 9 -2.63 10.59 6.36
N TYR A 10 -2.26 9.54 7.07
CA TYR A 10 -1.17 9.57 8.05
C TYR A 10 0.21 9.73 7.41
N TYR A 11 0.40 9.22 6.19
CA TYR A 11 1.65 9.37 5.43
C TYR A 11 1.78 10.71 4.69
N ASP A 12 0.79 11.59 4.79
CA ASP A 12 0.86 12.94 4.21
C ASP A 12 1.73 13.89 5.01
N TYR A 13 2.17 13.52 6.21
CA TYR A 13 2.79 14.43 7.15
C TYR A 13 4.08 15.11 6.63
N LEU A 14 4.81 14.46 5.70
CA LEU A 14 5.96 15.06 4.99
C LEU A 14 5.55 15.85 3.75
N ALA A 15 4.36 15.62 3.20
CA ALA A 15 3.86 16.42 2.11
C ALA A 15 3.62 17.85 2.63
N HIS A 16 4.17 18.83 1.92
CA HIS A 16 4.12 20.26 2.28
C HIS A 16 5.05 20.71 3.43
N GLN A 17 6.03 19.88 3.81
CA GLN A 17 7.16 20.36 4.63
C GLN A 17 8.23 21.02 3.74
N VAL A 18 9.15 21.77 4.36
CA VAL A 18 10.28 22.42 3.64
C VAL A 18 11.11 21.40 2.85
N ASP A 19 11.22 20.19 3.38
CA ASP A 19 11.97 19.08 2.75
C ASP A 19 11.14 18.28 1.72
N SER A 20 9.90 18.70 1.44
CA SER A 20 9.10 18.08 0.38
C SER A 20 9.69 18.41 -0.98
N ASP A 21 10.18 17.39 -1.70
CA ASP A 21 10.50 17.54 -3.12
C ASP A 21 9.23 17.85 -3.93
N ASP A 22 9.17 19.07 -4.44
CA ASP A 22 8.07 19.63 -5.20
C ASP A 22 8.09 19.25 -6.70
N GLY A 23 9.18 18.64 -7.17
CA GLY A 23 9.32 18.11 -8.54
C GLY A 23 8.56 16.81 -8.77
N VAL A 24 8.14 16.12 -7.70
CA VAL A 24 7.35 14.89 -7.75
C VAL A 24 5.97 15.12 -7.15
N THR A 25 4.93 14.74 -7.88
CA THR A 25 3.53 14.90 -7.45
C THR A 25 2.82 13.56 -7.52
N PHE A 26 2.19 13.16 -6.41
CA PHE A 26 1.24 12.07 -6.35
C PHE A 26 -0.18 12.64 -6.34
N ASP A 27 -0.90 12.47 -7.45
CA ASP A 27 -2.32 12.82 -7.54
C ASP A 27 -3.16 11.62 -7.08
N ARG A 28 -3.81 11.76 -5.92
CA ARG A 28 -4.73 10.77 -5.38
C ARG A 28 -6.13 11.34 -5.17
N ARG A 29 -6.51 12.38 -5.94
CA ARG A 29 -7.84 12.98 -5.87
C ARG A 29 -8.92 11.91 -6.10
N GLY A 30 -9.99 12.01 -5.32
CA GLY A 30 -11.05 11.00 -5.33
C GLY A 30 -10.83 9.89 -4.31
N SER A 31 -9.81 10.00 -3.44
CA SER A 31 -9.62 9.03 -2.37
C SER A 31 -10.85 8.88 -1.49
N ILE A 32 -11.03 7.66 -0.99
CA ILE A 32 -12.14 7.28 -0.12
C ILE A 32 -11.62 6.74 1.22
N PRO A 33 -12.27 7.09 2.34
CA PRO A 33 -11.89 6.56 3.65
C PRO A 33 -12.21 5.07 3.74
N LEU A 34 -11.20 4.22 3.93
CA LEU A 34 -11.43 2.81 4.25
C LEU A 34 -11.82 2.70 5.73
N ARG A 35 -13.11 2.57 6.01
CA ARG A 35 -13.59 2.43 7.39
C ARG A 35 -13.25 1.05 7.93
N HIS A 36 -13.09 0.96 9.24
CA HIS A 36 -12.86 -0.30 9.92
C HIS A 36 -13.95 -1.34 9.60
N GLU A 37 -15.22 -0.92 9.58
CA GLU A 37 -16.36 -1.76 9.24
C GLU A 37 -16.29 -2.32 7.81
N ASP A 38 -15.93 -1.49 6.83
CA ASP A 38 -15.81 -1.93 5.43
C ASP A 38 -14.70 -2.98 5.28
N PHE A 39 -13.55 -2.73 5.94
CA PHE A 39 -12.45 -3.69 5.97
C PHE A 39 -12.85 -5.00 6.69
N PHE A 40 -13.52 -4.90 7.84
CA PHE A 40 -14.02 -6.06 8.59
C PHE A 40 -15.02 -6.89 7.77
N ASN A 41 -15.90 -6.24 7.00
CA ASN A 41 -16.85 -6.91 6.12
C ASN A 41 -16.16 -7.69 5.00
N ILE A 42 -15.08 -7.16 4.42
CA ILE A 42 -14.28 -7.85 3.41
C ILE A 42 -13.60 -9.08 4.01
N LEU A 43 -13.03 -8.96 5.22
CA LEU A 43 -12.45 -10.10 5.92
C LEU A 43 -13.52 -11.15 6.25
N SER A 44 -14.69 -10.72 6.70
CA SER A 44 -15.83 -11.61 7.00
C SER A 44 -16.31 -12.37 5.78
N LYS A 45 -16.41 -11.71 4.63
CA LYS A 45 -16.76 -12.35 3.36
C LYS A 45 -15.73 -13.41 2.98
N HIS A 46 -14.44 -13.10 3.10
CA HIS A 46 -13.38 -14.06 2.83
C HIS A 46 -13.44 -15.29 3.74
N VAL A 47 -13.74 -15.11 5.04
CA VAL A 47 -13.93 -16.22 5.99
C VAL A 47 -15.05 -17.16 5.53
N LYS A 48 -16.19 -16.60 5.08
CA LYS A 48 -17.33 -17.38 4.58
C LYS A 48 -17.01 -18.13 3.30
N GLU A 49 -16.36 -17.48 2.33
CA GLU A 49 -16.05 -18.06 1.02
C GLU A 49 -15.00 -19.16 1.09
N HIS A 50 -14.01 -19.04 1.98
CA HIS A 50 -12.90 -19.98 2.07
C HIS A 50 -13.18 -21.17 2.99
N ASN A 51 -14.40 -21.31 3.54
CA ASN A 51 -14.82 -22.43 4.39
C ASN A 51 -13.70 -22.87 5.35
N TYR A 52 -13.12 -21.93 6.09
CA TYR A 52 -11.91 -22.11 6.92
C TYR A 52 -11.96 -23.32 7.88
N HIS A 53 -13.12 -23.96 8.03
CA HIS A 53 -13.35 -25.05 8.96
C HIS A 53 -14.08 -26.29 8.40
N GLN A 54 -14.48 -26.36 7.12
CA GLN A 54 -15.29 -27.52 6.68
C GLN A 54 -14.53 -28.85 6.54
N HIS A 55 -13.18 -28.86 6.47
CA HIS A 55 -12.44 -30.11 6.22
C HIS A 55 -11.25 -30.43 7.15
N LEU A 56 -10.85 -29.55 8.08
CA LEU A 56 -9.52 -29.69 8.73
C LEU A 56 -9.51 -30.20 10.17
N TYR A 57 -10.66 -30.32 10.85
CA TYR A 57 -10.66 -30.52 12.31
C TYR A 57 -10.70 -31.96 12.82
N TRP A 58 -10.84 -32.99 11.96
CA TRP A 58 -10.90 -34.36 12.47
C TRP A 58 -9.54 -35.07 12.55
N PHE A 59 -8.56 -34.76 11.69
CA PHE A 59 -7.34 -35.59 11.58
C PHE A 59 -5.99 -34.86 11.58
N SER A 60 -5.96 -33.52 11.61
CA SER A 60 -4.68 -32.79 11.53
C SER A 60 -4.19 -32.32 12.92
N PRO A 61 -2.90 -32.49 13.26
CA PRO A 61 -2.34 -31.93 14.48
C PRO A 61 -2.55 -30.41 14.50
N LYS A 62 -2.97 -29.87 15.65
CA LYS A 62 -3.17 -28.43 15.89
C LYS A 62 -1.82 -27.69 15.95
N GLU A 63 -1.07 -27.63 14.85
CA GLU A 63 -0.11 -26.53 14.71
C GLU A 63 -0.94 -25.26 14.50
N TYR A 64 -0.99 -24.42 15.53
CA TYR A 64 -1.62 -23.10 15.42
C TYR A 64 -0.84 -22.28 14.40
N SER A 65 -1.39 -22.11 13.20
CA SER A 65 -0.87 -21.14 12.25
C SER A 65 -0.90 -19.76 12.92
N GLU A 66 0.25 -19.10 13.04
CA GLU A 66 0.35 -17.77 13.64
C GLU A 66 -0.56 -16.76 12.92
N TYR A 67 -0.75 -16.95 11.61
CA TYR A 67 -1.64 -16.18 10.75
C TYR A 67 -2.45 -17.13 9.87
N ASN A 68 -3.73 -16.80 9.65
CA ASN A 68 -4.64 -17.57 8.79
C ASN A 68 -5.01 -16.84 7.50
N LYS A 69 -4.55 -15.60 7.32
CA LYS A 69 -4.61 -14.85 6.05
C LYS A 69 -3.39 -13.95 5.92
N LEU A 70 -2.96 -13.70 4.68
CA LEU A 70 -1.92 -12.73 4.35
C LEU A 70 -2.49 -11.66 3.43
N PHE A 71 -2.02 -10.44 3.60
CA PHE A 71 -2.26 -9.34 2.67
C PHE A 71 -1.04 -8.43 2.67
N ALA A 72 -1.02 -7.45 1.77
CA ALA A 72 0.03 -6.46 1.76
C ALA A 72 -0.49 -5.06 1.41
N ILE A 73 0.23 -4.06 1.90
CA ILE A 73 0.17 -2.70 1.39
C ILE A 73 1.30 -2.56 0.38
N ARG A 74 0.97 -2.26 -0.87
CA ARG A 74 1.95 -1.87 -1.89
C ARG A 74 2.07 -0.35 -1.89
N ALA A 75 3.27 0.18 -1.75
CA ALA A 75 3.55 1.62 -1.83
C ALA A 75 4.76 1.83 -2.75
N GLY A 76 4.51 1.94 -4.05
CA GLY A 76 5.54 2.10 -5.06
C GLY A 76 6.54 0.95 -5.04
N VAL A 77 7.81 1.26 -4.73
CA VAL A 77 8.89 0.27 -4.68
C VAL A 77 8.84 -0.63 -3.45
N ALA A 78 7.96 -0.39 -2.48
CA ALA A 78 7.84 -1.23 -1.28
C ALA A 78 6.56 -2.08 -1.30
N LEU A 79 6.67 -3.31 -0.81
CA LEU A 79 5.55 -4.18 -0.46
C LEU A 79 5.65 -4.56 1.03
N PHE A 80 4.69 -4.14 1.83
CA PHE A 80 4.61 -4.44 3.25
C PHE A 80 3.73 -5.67 3.46
N LEU A 81 4.34 -6.84 3.69
CA LEU A 81 3.63 -8.09 3.95
C LEU A 81 3.10 -8.13 5.38
N ILE A 82 1.80 -8.29 5.52
CA ILE A 82 1.08 -8.25 6.79
C ILE A 82 0.37 -9.59 7.01
N GLY A 83 0.58 -10.15 8.20
CA GLY A 83 -0.11 -11.33 8.69
C GLY A 83 -1.40 -10.95 9.39
N LEU A 84 -2.49 -11.63 9.03
CA LEU A 84 -3.78 -11.54 9.71
C LEU A 84 -4.04 -12.81 10.51
N LYS A 85 -4.41 -12.62 11.77
CA LYS A 85 -5.01 -13.66 12.60
C LYS A 85 -6.48 -13.33 12.79
N LEU A 86 -7.34 -14.00 12.04
CA LEU A 86 -8.79 -13.89 12.10
C LEU A 86 -9.34 -14.79 13.20
N GLU A 87 -10.09 -14.24 14.15
CA GLU A 87 -10.78 -15.00 15.19
C GLU A 87 -12.23 -15.26 14.77
N ILE A 88 -12.61 -16.53 14.67
CA ILE A 88 -13.91 -16.96 14.14
C ILE A 88 -14.75 -17.51 15.30
N ASP A 89 -16.07 -17.35 15.22
CA ASP A 89 -16.99 -17.97 16.15
C ASP A 89 -17.04 -19.49 15.97
N GLU A 90 -16.40 -20.22 16.89
CA GLU A 90 -16.42 -21.68 16.94
C GLU A 90 -17.78 -22.25 17.38
N THR A 91 -18.72 -21.44 17.87
CA THR A 91 -20.06 -21.94 18.24
C THR A 91 -21.00 -22.08 17.04
N ASP A 92 -20.71 -21.39 15.94
CA ASP A 92 -21.51 -21.39 14.72
C ASP A 92 -20.65 -21.66 13.48
N PHE A 93 -20.14 -22.89 13.40
CA PHE A 93 -19.35 -23.38 12.27
C PHE A 93 -20.10 -23.37 10.93
N ARG A 94 -21.44 -23.25 10.94
CA ARG A 94 -22.23 -23.20 9.70
C ARG A 94 -22.18 -21.81 9.07
N ASN A 95 -22.19 -20.76 9.90
CA ASN A 95 -22.22 -19.38 9.43
C ASN A 95 -20.83 -18.72 9.38
N CYS A 96 -19.81 -19.32 10.00
CA CYS A 96 -18.40 -18.87 9.95
C CYS A 96 -18.27 -17.35 10.19
N ILE A 97 -18.66 -16.91 11.39
CA ILE A 97 -18.73 -15.49 11.74
C ILE A 97 -17.37 -15.00 12.24
N LEU A 98 -16.81 -13.97 11.60
CA LEU A 98 -15.62 -13.28 12.11
C LEU A 98 -15.99 -12.52 13.38
N LYS A 99 -15.25 -12.72 14.47
CA LYS A 99 -15.41 -11.98 15.74
C LYS A 99 -14.45 -10.81 15.82
N SER A 100 -13.19 -11.07 15.54
CA SER A 100 -12.11 -10.10 15.68
C SER A 100 -10.98 -10.44 14.72
N TYR A 101 -10.03 -9.51 14.57
CA TYR A 101 -8.80 -9.81 13.88
C TYR A 101 -7.64 -9.04 14.50
N THR A 102 -6.44 -9.62 14.42
CA THR A 102 -5.19 -8.93 14.72
C THR A 102 -4.29 -8.91 13.49
N MET A 103 -3.43 -7.89 13.41
CA MET A 103 -2.53 -7.66 12.30
C MET A 103 -1.10 -7.53 12.82
N GLU A 104 -0.15 -8.06 12.05
CA GLU A 104 1.27 -7.86 12.30
C GLU A 104 2.03 -7.67 10.99
N LEU A 105 2.88 -6.64 10.92
CA LEU A 105 3.84 -6.49 9.84
C LEU A 105 4.89 -7.60 9.95
N ILE A 106 4.97 -8.47 8.94
CA ILE A 106 5.90 -9.60 8.94
C ILE A 106 7.22 -9.22 8.30
N LYS A 107 7.15 -8.60 7.11
CA LYS A 107 8.31 -8.33 6.27
C LYS A 107 8.00 -7.20 5.27
N THR A 108 9.01 -6.41 4.96
CA THR A 108 8.97 -5.46 3.85
C THR A 108 9.85 -5.97 2.72
N PHE A 109 9.35 -5.88 1.49
CA PHE A 109 10.10 -6.16 0.28
C PHE A 109 10.35 -4.86 -0.47
N GLU A 110 11.52 -4.77 -1.09
CA GLU A 110 11.83 -3.76 -2.09
C GLU A 110 11.73 -4.39 -3.48
N ASP A 111 11.06 -3.68 -4.38
CA ASP A 111 10.71 -4.11 -5.73
C ASP A 111 10.79 -2.90 -6.67
N PHE A 112 12.01 -2.56 -7.08
CA PHE A 112 12.28 -1.42 -7.95
C PHE A 112 11.79 -1.61 -9.40
N ASP A 113 11.51 -2.86 -9.77
CA ASP A 113 11.00 -3.24 -11.09
C ASP A 113 9.47 -3.16 -11.17
N TYR A 114 8.79 -2.92 -10.04
CA TYR A 114 7.34 -2.77 -10.02
C TYR A 114 6.88 -1.63 -10.95
N ARG A 115 5.80 -1.87 -11.70
CA ARG A 115 5.18 -0.90 -12.63
C ARG A 115 3.65 -0.95 -12.52
N GLY A 116 3.13 -0.69 -11.33
CA GLY A 116 1.67 -0.66 -11.09
C GLY A 116 1.22 0.60 -10.36
N LYS A 117 0.19 0.46 -9.52
CA LYS A 117 -0.38 1.57 -8.75
C LYS A 117 0.61 2.06 -7.71
N VAL A 118 0.66 3.38 -7.51
CA VAL A 118 1.54 4.00 -6.51
C VAL A 118 1.22 3.49 -5.10
N LEU A 119 -0.06 3.26 -4.79
CA LEU A 119 -0.51 2.73 -3.50
C LEU A 119 -1.65 1.74 -3.75
N ASP A 120 -1.60 0.56 -3.13
CA ASP A 120 -2.64 -0.48 -3.26
C ASP A 120 -2.71 -1.39 -2.02
N ILE A 121 -3.87 -2.02 -1.82
CA ILE A 121 -4.09 -3.08 -0.82
C ILE A 121 -4.36 -4.38 -1.57
N VAL A 122 -3.50 -5.37 -1.37
CA VAL A 122 -3.51 -6.61 -2.16
C VAL A 122 -3.61 -7.84 -1.27
N SER A 123 -4.32 -8.87 -1.75
CA SER A 123 -4.30 -10.20 -1.12
C SER A 123 -3.01 -10.92 -1.51
N ILE A 124 -2.45 -11.69 -0.58
CA ILE A 124 -1.23 -12.46 -0.81
C ILE A 124 -1.52 -13.94 -0.60
N GLU A 125 -1.17 -14.74 -1.61
CA GLU A 125 -1.12 -16.19 -1.53
C GLU A 125 0.33 -16.67 -1.65
N CYS A 126 0.64 -17.82 -1.05
CA CYS A 126 1.95 -18.45 -1.18
C CYS A 126 1.79 -19.77 -1.94
N GLU A 127 2.33 -19.83 -3.16
CA GLU A 127 2.16 -21.00 -4.04
C GLU A 127 2.79 -22.28 -3.47
N ARG A 128 3.88 -22.11 -2.70
CA ARG A 128 4.70 -23.23 -2.21
C ARG A 128 4.24 -23.81 -0.88
N HIS A 129 3.37 -23.11 -0.16
CA HIS A 129 3.01 -23.48 1.19
C HIS A 129 1.52 -23.35 1.39
N HIS A 130 0.88 -24.43 1.80
CA HIS A 130 -0.46 -24.31 2.36
C HIS A 130 -0.41 -23.39 3.58
N MET A 131 -1.46 -22.57 3.77
CA MET A 131 -1.55 -21.59 4.84
C MET A 131 -1.28 -22.17 6.24
N HIS A 132 -1.68 -23.43 6.49
CA HIS A 132 -1.46 -24.12 7.76
C HIS A 132 0.02 -24.48 8.04
N ALA A 133 0.89 -24.45 7.03
CA ALA A 133 2.33 -24.75 7.15
C ALA A 133 3.21 -23.48 7.22
N LEU A 134 2.60 -22.29 7.17
CA LEU A 134 3.27 -20.99 7.19
C LEU A 134 3.52 -20.53 8.62
N THR A 135 4.74 -20.72 9.11
CA THR A 135 5.22 -20.11 10.35
C THR A 135 5.78 -18.73 10.10
N LYS A 136 5.78 -17.86 11.11
CA LYS A 136 6.38 -16.52 10.99
C LYS A 136 7.84 -16.56 10.58
N LYS A 137 8.59 -17.57 11.07
CA LYS A 137 9.99 -17.80 10.67
C LYS A 137 10.13 -18.05 9.17
N LYS A 138 9.25 -18.85 8.57
CA LYS A 138 9.26 -19.09 7.11
C LYS A 138 8.89 -17.82 6.35
N LEU A 139 7.85 -17.10 6.79
CA LEU A 139 7.40 -15.87 6.15
C LEU A 139 8.44 -14.75 6.20
N LYS A 140 9.26 -14.67 7.26
CA LYS A 140 10.41 -13.75 7.30
C LYS A 140 11.48 -14.06 6.25
N ASN A 141 11.60 -15.33 5.85
CA ASN A 141 12.60 -15.78 4.88
C ASN A 141 12.07 -15.90 3.44
N ILE A 142 10.76 -15.71 3.23
CA ILE A 142 10.14 -15.83 1.90
C ILE A 142 10.69 -14.76 0.96
N LYS A 143 10.80 -15.10 -0.33
CA LYS A 143 11.15 -14.18 -1.40
C LYS A 143 9.89 -13.62 -2.05
N LEU A 144 9.98 -12.41 -2.60
CA LEU A 144 8.86 -11.78 -3.30
C LEU A 144 8.35 -12.62 -4.47
N SER A 145 9.25 -13.28 -5.21
CA SER A 145 8.91 -14.17 -6.33
C SER A 145 8.16 -15.44 -5.94
N GLU A 146 8.00 -15.71 -4.65
CA GLU A 146 7.23 -16.86 -4.12
C GLU A 146 5.82 -16.44 -3.67
N LEU A 147 5.45 -15.17 -3.86
CA LEU A 147 4.16 -14.61 -3.50
C LEU A 147 3.31 -14.42 -4.76
N THR A 148 2.08 -14.91 -4.72
CA THR A 148 1.05 -14.55 -5.69
C THR A 148 0.28 -13.37 -5.16
N ILE A 149 0.25 -12.28 -5.91
CA ILE A 149 -0.46 -11.05 -5.56
C ILE A 149 -1.81 -11.04 -6.27
N ARG A 150 -2.90 -10.89 -5.51
CA ARG A 150 -4.27 -10.79 -6.05
C ARG A 150 -4.98 -9.54 -5.53
N ASN A 151 -6.11 -9.21 -6.16
CA ASN A 151 -7.00 -8.19 -5.64
C ASN A 151 -7.53 -8.60 -4.25
N PHE A 152 -7.55 -7.66 -3.30
CA PHE A 152 -7.98 -7.91 -1.91
C PHE A 152 -9.50 -8.09 -1.74
N GLY A 153 -10.28 -7.82 -2.79
CA GLY A 153 -11.74 -7.70 -2.78
C GLY A 153 -12.23 -6.26 -2.70
N LEU A 154 -11.32 -5.28 -2.86
CA LEU A 154 -11.63 -3.85 -2.88
C LEU A 154 -11.85 -3.37 -4.31
N GLN A 155 -12.71 -2.36 -4.45
CA GLN A 155 -12.84 -1.62 -5.72
C GLN A 155 -11.52 -0.91 -6.03
N ASP A 156 -11.30 -0.63 -7.31
CA ASP A 156 -10.09 0.04 -7.78
C ASP A 156 -10.13 1.55 -7.47
N ASP A 157 -9.89 1.89 -6.21
CA ASP A 157 -9.89 3.25 -5.68
C ASP A 157 -8.67 3.52 -4.80
N PHE A 158 -8.38 4.80 -4.52
CA PHE A 158 -7.38 5.20 -3.54
C PHE A 158 -7.98 5.21 -2.13
N TYR A 159 -7.57 4.24 -1.31
CA TYR A 159 -8.04 4.14 0.06
C TYR A 159 -7.15 4.90 1.05
N ILE A 160 -7.78 5.68 1.92
CA ILE A 160 -7.12 6.30 3.07
C ILE A 160 -6.92 5.23 4.16
N LEU A 161 -5.68 5.03 4.58
CA LEU A 161 -5.23 3.94 5.45
C LEU A 161 -5.27 4.29 6.94
N LYS A 162 -5.33 5.56 7.33
CA LYS A 162 -5.31 5.97 8.76
C LYS A 162 -6.39 5.34 9.64
N ASN A 163 -7.49 4.91 9.04
CA ASN A 163 -8.67 4.40 9.73
C ASN A 163 -8.62 2.88 9.98
N ILE A 164 -7.61 2.20 9.44
CA ILE A 164 -7.32 0.80 9.73
C ILE A 164 -6.01 0.73 10.52
N GLY A 165 -5.72 -0.39 11.19
CA GLY A 165 -4.57 -0.54 12.11
C GLY A 165 -3.17 -0.42 11.48
N ILE A 166 -3.04 0.08 10.25
CA ILE A 166 -1.80 0.23 9.50
C ILE A 166 -0.83 1.27 10.12
N PRO A 167 -1.27 2.46 10.58
CA PRO A 167 -0.36 3.45 11.16
C PRO A 167 0.37 2.96 12.42
N ALA A 168 -0.20 1.98 13.12
CA ALA A 168 0.41 1.38 14.32
C ALA A 168 1.60 0.46 14.01
N MET A 169 1.77 0.03 12.75
CA MET A 169 2.77 -0.97 12.35
C MET A 169 3.73 -0.51 11.25
N ILE A 170 3.30 0.41 10.37
CA ILE A 170 4.14 0.94 9.30
C ILE A 170 4.34 2.44 9.52
N PRO A 171 5.58 2.90 9.80
CA PRO A 171 5.86 4.32 9.93
C PRO A 171 5.51 5.09 8.65
N PRO A 172 4.92 6.29 8.77
CA PRO A 172 4.49 7.08 7.61
C PRO A 172 5.65 7.45 6.68
N GLU A 173 6.87 7.63 7.22
CA GLU A 173 8.12 7.87 6.47
C GLU A 173 8.29 6.84 5.37
N GLN A 174 8.09 5.56 5.70
CA GLN A 174 8.39 4.45 4.81
C GLN A 174 7.46 4.45 3.61
N ILE A 175 6.15 4.62 3.84
CA ILE A 175 5.18 4.73 2.74
C ILE A 175 5.50 5.95 1.87
N TYR A 176 5.74 7.11 2.48
CA TYR A 176 6.02 8.35 1.76
C TYR A 176 7.25 8.23 0.86
N TYR A 177 8.38 7.75 1.38
CA TYR A 177 9.62 7.60 0.61
C TYR A 177 9.51 6.52 -0.46
N SER A 178 8.87 5.38 -0.19
CA SER A 178 8.71 4.31 -1.19
C SER A 178 7.82 4.73 -2.37
N MET A 179 6.75 5.50 -2.12
CA MET A 179 5.96 6.12 -3.20
C MET A 179 6.76 7.17 -3.96
N GLY A 180 7.51 8.02 -3.24
CA GLY A 180 8.34 9.06 -3.83
C GLY A 180 9.41 8.50 -4.77
N THR A 181 10.17 7.50 -4.31
CA THR A 181 11.18 6.80 -5.11
C THR A 181 10.59 6.16 -6.36
N TYR A 182 9.41 5.55 -6.24
CA TYR A 182 8.71 4.99 -7.39
C TYR A 182 8.30 6.06 -8.40
N LEU A 183 7.66 7.15 -7.95
CA LEU A 183 7.25 8.23 -8.83
C LEU A 183 8.43 8.95 -9.46
N PHE A 184 9.56 9.04 -8.76
CA PHE A 184 10.81 9.55 -9.31
C PHE A 184 11.36 8.61 -10.40
N SER A 185 11.35 7.29 -10.17
CA SER A 185 11.85 6.33 -11.17
C SER A 185 11.00 6.27 -12.44
N LEU A 186 9.69 6.55 -12.34
CA LEU A 186 8.83 6.73 -13.52
C LEU A 186 9.19 7.97 -14.33
N LYS A 187 9.84 8.97 -13.72
CA LYS A 187 10.30 10.21 -14.35
C LYS A 187 11.74 10.13 -14.83
N ASN A 188 12.38 8.94 -14.84
CA ASN A 188 13.78 8.77 -15.22
C ASN A 188 14.13 9.44 -16.55
N ASP A 189 14.99 10.44 -16.44
CA ASP A 189 15.87 11.08 -17.43
C ASP A 189 15.28 11.39 -18.81
N ARG A 190 14.32 12.31 -18.86
CA ARG A 190 14.46 13.34 -19.91
C ARG A 190 15.33 14.42 -19.34
N ASN A 191 16.58 14.51 -19.83
CA ASN A 191 17.40 15.70 -19.68
C ASN A 191 16.49 16.93 -19.80
N CYS A 192 16.29 17.64 -18.70
CA CYS A 192 15.72 18.98 -18.71
C CYS A 192 16.77 19.97 -19.22
N GLU A 193 17.64 19.54 -20.14
CA GLU A 193 18.44 20.48 -20.90
C GLU A 193 17.47 21.21 -21.82
N SER A 194 17.31 22.49 -21.55
CA SER A 194 16.63 23.48 -22.37
C SER A 194 17.32 23.60 -23.74
N THR A 195 17.23 22.56 -24.56
CA THR A 195 17.72 22.51 -25.93
C THR A 195 16.65 23.16 -26.81
N GLY A 196 17.03 24.23 -27.52
CA GLY A 196 16.12 24.98 -28.39
C GLY A 196 15.22 26.02 -27.70
N LEU A 197 15.31 26.20 -26.38
CA LEU A 197 14.60 27.29 -25.69
C LEU A 197 15.37 28.61 -25.80
N THR A 198 14.66 29.65 -26.19
CA THR A 198 15.17 31.03 -26.16
C THR A 198 15.40 31.47 -24.72
N ASP A 199 16.28 32.44 -24.49
CA ASP A 199 16.57 32.96 -23.15
C ASP A 199 15.31 33.46 -22.43
N CYS A 200 14.36 33.95 -23.21
CA CYS A 200 13.04 34.35 -22.75
C CYS A 200 12.22 33.21 -22.14
N GLU A 201 12.27 32.03 -22.75
CA GLU A 201 11.51 30.85 -22.30
C GLU A 201 12.20 30.19 -21.10
N LYS A 202 13.53 30.26 -21.03
CA LYS A 202 14.29 29.84 -19.83
C LYS A 202 13.91 30.69 -18.60
N ILE A 203 13.81 32.01 -18.77
CA ILE A 203 13.42 32.94 -17.69
C ILE A 203 12.01 32.62 -17.17
N VAL A 204 11.04 32.36 -18.06
CA VAL A 204 9.67 31.99 -17.69
C VAL A 204 9.63 30.64 -16.96
N ASN A 205 10.42 29.65 -17.41
CA ASN A 205 10.50 28.34 -16.76
C ASN A 205 11.05 28.40 -15.33
N HIS A 206 11.89 29.39 -15.01
CA HIS A 206 12.35 29.66 -13.64
C HIS A 206 11.34 30.44 -12.79
N GLY A 207 10.10 30.65 -13.27
CA GLY A 207 9.05 31.32 -12.53
C GLY A 207 9.16 32.84 -12.52
N PHE A 208 10.05 33.43 -13.33
CA PHE A 208 10.10 34.88 -13.50
C PHE A 208 8.98 35.32 -14.44
N ASN A 209 8.07 36.12 -13.91
CA ASN A 209 7.06 36.78 -14.73
C ASN A 209 7.74 37.88 -15.56
N LYS A 210 7.59 37.86 -16.89
CA LYS A 210 8.01 38.98 -17.75
C LYS A 210 7.12 40.19 -17.45
N LYS A 211 7.39 40.89 -16.35
CA LYS A 211 6.99 42.28 -16.25
C LYS A 211 7.83 43.02 -17.28
N THR A 212 7.17 43.53 -18.31
CA THR A 212 7.68 44.62 -19.15
C THR A 212 8.38 45.62 -18.25
N SER A 213 9.71 45.63 -18.30
CA SER A 213 10.53 46.61 -17.59
C SER A 213 10.04 47.99 -17.98
N PHE A 214 9.71 48.81 -16.98
CA PHE A 214 9.31 50.22 -17.12
C PHE A 214 10.45 51.13 -17.61
N ARG A 215 11.34 50.63 -18.48
CA ARG A 215 12.33 51.43 -19.20
C ARG A 215 11.97 51.43 -20.68
N ASN A 216 10.90 52.14 -20.98
CA ASN A 216 10.64 52.81 -22.25
C ASN A 216 9.54 53.84 -22.00
N MET A 217 9.92 54.90 -21.29
CA MET A 217 9.61 56.31 -21.61
C MET A 217 10.67 57.18 -20.95
#